data_AF-A0A520B5X1-F1
#
_entry.id   AF-A0A520B5X1-F1
#
_cell.length_a   1.000
_cell.length_b   1.000
_cell.length_c   1.000
_cell.angle_alpha   90.00
_cell.angle_beta   90.00
_cell.angle_gamma   90.00
#
_symmetry.space_group_name_H-M   'P 1'
#
loop_
_entity.id
_entity.type
_entity.pdbx_description
1 polymer ?
#
loop_
_entity_poly.entity_id
_entity_poly.type
_entity_poly.pdbx_seq_one_letter_code
_entity_poly.pdbx_strand_id
1 'polypeptide(L)'
;MNAFVGNWVNELGSELDIVRAVPLSLPSTTLEHLQIDGTYRTRVGVENNGEFFPMVGFVTGNLISFCVSYNRIDEDGEHRSTCTWAGQYLPDQRPNGTFDPNDSRTSIRTLWHLVPNLTDPSRAAEYGWLLAHSGGNAFTKRH
;
A
#
# COMPACT_ATOMS: atom_id res chain seq x y z
N MET A 1 0.79 -20.06 4.66
CA MET A 1 0.10 -18.76 4.54
C MET A 1 1.12 -17.77 3.98
N ASN A 2 0.77 -16.97 2.97
CA ASN A 2 1.73 -16.06 2.33
C ASN A 2 2.23 -14.99 3.32
N ALA A 3 3.52 -14.66 3.30
CA ALA A 3 4.14 -13.76 4.27
C ALA A 3 3.50 -12.36 4.31
N PHE A 4 2.95 -11.90 3.19
CA PHE A 4 2.27 -10.62 3.04
C PHE A 4 0.84 -10.61 3.61
N VAL A 5 0.15 -11.75 3.68
CA VAL A 5 -1.23 -11.80 4.22
C VAL A 5 -1.22 -11.48 5.71
N GLY A 6 -2.11 -10.59 6.13
CA GLY A 6 -2.26 -10.11 7.51
C GLY A 6 -2.38 -8.60 7.62
N ASN A 7 -2.46 -8.13 8.87
CA ASN A 7 -2.54 -6.71 9.20
C ASN A 7 -1.15 -6.10 9.38
N TRP A 8 -0.93 -4.98 8.74
CA TRP A 8 0.32 -4.24 8.72
C TRP A 8 0.07 -2.80 9.15
N VAL A 9 0.92 -2.24 10.00
CA VAL A 9 0.74 -0.89 10.54
C VAL A 9 1.99 -0.07 10.26
N ASN A 10 1.83 1.15 9.75
CA ASN A 10 2.95 2.06 9.54
C ASN A 10 3.23 2.95 10.77
N GLU A 11 4.30 3.74 10.68
CA GLU A 11 4.74 4.67 11.73
C GLU A 11 3.72 5.78 12.08
N LEU A 12 2.73 6.01 11.20
CA LEU A 12 1.64 6.97 11.39
C LEU A 12 0.38 6.33 11.99
N GLY A 13 0.41 5.01 12.23
CA GLY A 13 -0.73 4.24 12.73
C GLY A 13 -1.75 3.85 11.67
N SER A 14 -1.50 4.15 10.39
CA SER A 14 -2.31 3.68 9.27
C SER A 14 -2.17 2.17 9.11
N GLU A 15 -3.24 1.50 8.72
CA GLU A 15 -3.32 0.04 8.68
C GLU A 15 -3.55 -0.44 7.25
N LEU A 16 -2.73 -1.39 6.81
CA LEU A 16 -2.85 -2.13 5.56
C LEU A 16 -3.24 -3.57 5.92
N ASP A 17 -4.45 -3.98 5.57
CA ASP A 17 -4.91 -5.35 5.79
C ASP A 17 -4.94 -6.11 4.46
N ILE A 18 -4.02 -7.05 4.29
CA ILE A 18 -3.95 -7.91 3.11
C ILE A 18 -4.70 -9.20 3.44
N VAL A 19 -5.93 -9.30 2.94
CA VAL A 19 -6.85 -10.41 3.27
C VAL A 19 -6.55 -11.64 2.42
N ARG A 20 -6.16 -11.44 1.16
CA ARG A 20 -5.97 -12.53 0.20
C ARG A 20 -4.77 -12.28 -0.71
N ALA A 21 -4.09 -13.35 -1.07
CA ALA A 21 -3.04 -13.40 -2.09
C ALA A 21 -3.27 -14.61 -2.99
N VAL A 22 -3.52 -14.39 -4.29
CA VAL A 22 -3.87 -15.42 -5.27
C VAL A 22 -2.78 -15.52 -6.34
N PRO A 23 -2.26 -16.72 -6.67
CA PRO A 23 -1.28 -16.87 -7.73
C PRO A 23 -1.78 -16.40 -9.10
N LEU A 24 -0.93 -15.65 -9.80
CA LEU A 24 -1.14 -15.26 -11.18
C LEU A 24 -0.43 -16.27 -12.09
N SER A 25 -1.17 -16.84 -13.04
CA SER A 25 -0.59 -17.70 -14.07
C SER A 25 0.03 -16.84 -15.16
N LEU A 26 1.36 -16.66 -15.09
CA LEU A 26 2.14 -15.90 -16.07
C LEU A 26 3.14 -16.83 -16.78
N PRO A 27 3.39 -16.63 -18.09
CA PRO A 27 4.29 -17.48 -18.83
C PRO A 27 5.74 -17.31 -18.35
N SER A 28 6.32 -18.41 -17.85
CA SER A 28 7.75 -18.60 -17.53
C SER A 28 8.35 -17.57 -16.57
N THR A 29 8.12 -17.76 -15.27
CA THR A 29 8.94 -17.12 -14.24
C THR A 29 9.33 -18.13 -13.17
N THR A 30 10.56 -18.03 -12.67
CA THR A 30 11.02 -18.77 -11.48
C THR A 30 10.53 -18.12 -10.18
N LEU A 31 9.83 -16.98 -10.28
CA LEU A 31 9.34 -16.19 -9.17
C LEU A 31 7.83 -16.34 -9.04
N GLU A 32 7.34 -16.46 -7.81
CA GLU A 32 5.91 -16.43 -7.54
C GLU A 32 5.36 -15.02 -7.80
N HIS A 33 4.29 -14.94 -8.60
CA HIS A 33 3.52 -13.71 -8.81
C HIS A 33 2.14 -13.89 -8.22
N LEU A 34 1.71 -12.93 -7.41
CA LEU A 34 0.43 -12.99 -6.71
C LEU A 34 -0.33 -11.70 -6.92
N GLN A 35 -1.63 -11.79 -7.11
CA GLN A 35 -2.54 -10.67 -6.92
C GLN A 35 -2.92 -10.60 -5.44
N ILE A 36 -2.91 -9.41 -4.86
CA ILE A 36 -3.34 -9.16 -3.48
C ILE A 36 -4.56 -8.26 -3.45
N ASP A 37 -5.44 -8.50 -2.47
CA ASP A 37 -6.60 -7.67 -2.18
C ASP A 37 -6.82 -7.54 -0.68
N GLY A 38 -7.46 -6.44 -0.29
CA GLY A 38 -7.77 -6.16 1.10
C GLY A 38 -8.22 -4.72 1.31
N THR A 39 -7.85 -4.13 2.45
CA THR A 39 -8.26 -2.78 2.82
C THR A 39 -7.11 -1.93 3.37
N TYR A 40 -7.27 -0.63 3.33
CA TYR A 40 -6.34 0.34 3.90
C TYR A 40 -7.10 1.37 4.73
N ARG A 41 -6.63 1.64 5.94
CA ARG A 41 -7.17 2.67 6.83
C ARG A 41 -6.11 3.72 7.09
N THR A 42 -6.39 4.96 6.70
CA THR A 42 -5.47 6.09 6.97
C THR A 42 -5.64 6.62 8.39
N ARG A 43 -4.53 7.07 9.00
CA ARG A 43 -4.49 7.90 10.21
C ARG A 43 -3.94 9.31 9.96
N VAL A 44 -3.81 9.66 8.69
CA VAL A 44 -3.27 10.94 8.21
C VAL A 44 -4.37 11.65 7.43
N GLY A 45 -4.50 12.95 7.67
CA GLY A 45 -5.58 13.77 7.12
C GLY A 45 -6.59 14.17 8.21
N VAL A 46 -7.32 15.26 7.96
CA VAL A 46 -8.13 15.96 8.97
C VAL A 46 -9.46 15.25 9.22
N GLU A 47 -9.91 14.40 8.29
CA GLU A 47 -11.24 13.80 8.33
C GLU A 47 -11.13 12.36 7.78
N ASN A 48 -11.75 11.39 8.46
CA ASN A 48 -11.76 9.95 8.13
C ASN A 48 -10.61 9.10 8.69
N ASN A 49 -10.05 9.49 9.85
CA ASN A 49 -9.27 8.62 10.72
C ASN A 49 -10.13 7.44 11.25
N GLY A 50 -10.43 6.46 10.40
CA GLY A 50 -11.35 5.37 10.74
C GLY A 50 -11.94 4.60 9.56
N GLU A 51 -12.03 5.21 8.38
CA GLU A 51 -12.63 4.57 7.20
C GLU A 51 -11.66 3.58 6.54
N PHE A 52 -12.20 2.46 6.09
CA PHE A 52 -11.45 1.44 5.35
C PHE A 52 -11.69 1.63 3.85
N PHE A 53 -10.61 1.89 3.12
CA PHE A 53 -10.61 2.01 1.67
C PHE A 53 -10.21 0.67 1.03
N PRO A 54 -10.80 0.31 -0.11
CA PRO A 54 -10.40 -0.90 -0.83
C PRO A 54 -8.96 -0.76 -1.32
N MET A 55 -8.21 -1.86 -1.23
CA MET A 55 -6.82 -1.96 -1.65
C MET A 55 -6.64 -3.16 -2.59
N VAL A 56 -5.91 -2.96 -3.68
CA VAL A 56 -5.52 -4.02 -4.62
C VAL A 56 -4.06 -3.86 -5.03
N GLY A 57 -3.41 -4.95 -5.39
CA GLY A 57 -2.01 -4.91 -5.78
C GLY A 57 -1.48 -6.24 -6.31
N PHE A 58 -0.15 -6.33 -6.37
CA PHE A 58 0.56 -7.54 -6.71
C PHE A 58 1.85 -7.70 -5.91
N VAL A 59 2.27 -8.96 -5.76
CA VAL A 59 3.55 -9.37 -5.18
C VAL A 59 4.33 -10.15 -6.24
N THR A 60 5.64 -9.94 -6.31
CA THR A 60 6.56 -10.73 -7.14
C THR A 60 7.80 -11.05 -6.32
N GLY A 61 7.96 -12.31 -5.90
CA GLY A 61 8.95 -12.67 -4.90
C GLY A 61 8.76 -11.85 -3.61
N ASN A 62 9.74 -11.03 -3.24
CA ASN A 62 9.67 -10.14 -2.07
C ASN A 62 9.24 -8.71 -2.41
N LEU A 63 9.00 -8.38 -3.69
CA LEU A 63 8.55 -7.07 -4.11
C LEU A 63 7.04 -6.98 -4.03
N ILE A 64 6.53 -5.82 -3.62
CA ILE A 64 5.10 -5.55 -3.51
C ILE A 64 4.78 -4.19 -4.13
N SER A 65 3.65 -4.12 -4.84
CA SER A 65 3.00 -2.85 -5.17
C SER A 65 1.51 -2.96 -4.93
N PHE A 66 0.91 -1.91 -4.38
CA PHE A 66 -0.52 -1.84 -4.15
C PHE A 66 -1.02 -0.41 -4.28
N CYS A 67 -2.30 -0.26 -4.60
CA CYS A 67 -2.97 1.02 -4.68
C CYS A 67 -4.23 1.06 -3.83
N VAL A 68 -4.58 2.26 -3.40
CA VAL A 68 -5.77 2.59 -2.64
C VAL A 68 -6.43 3.77 -3.33
N SER A 69 -7.73 3.66 -3.60
CA SER A 69 -8.53 4.74 -4.13
C SER A 69 -9.29 5.41 -2.98
N TYR A 70 -8.97 6.68 -2.72
CA TYR A 70 -9.68 7.55 -1.79
C TYR A 70 -10.73 8.33 -2.57
N ASN A 71 -11.91 7.75 -2.74
CA ASN A 71 -13.05 8.47 -3.28
C ASN A 71 -13.91 8.94 -2.12
N ARG A 72 -13.88 10.23 -1.85
CA ARG A 72 -14.66 10.90 -0.80
C ARG A 72 -15.64 11.90 -1.43
N ILE A 73 -16.79 12.04 -0.79
CA ILE A 73 -17.68 13.17 -0.96
C ILE A 73 -17.78 13.84 0.41
N ASP A 74 -17.42 15.11 0.51
CA ASP A 74 -17.48 15.93 1.73
C ASP A 74 -18.18 17.27 1.46
N GLU A 75 -18.19 18.17 2.45
CA GLU A 75 -18.88 19.47 2.37
C GLU A 75 -18.27 20.41 1.31
N ASP A 76 -16.99 20.25 0.99
CA ASP A 76 -16.26 21.03 -0.02
C ASP A 76 -16.33 20.38 -1.43
N GLY A 77 -16.88 19.17 -1.53
CA GLY A 77 -17.22 18.51 -2.78
C GLY A 77 -16.68 17.09 -2.89
N GLU A 78 -16.50 16.63 -4.13
CA GLU A 78 -15.99 15.29 -4.40
C GLU A 78 -14.45 15.29 -4.48
N HIS A 79 -13.82 14.69 -3.48
CA HIS A 79 -12.38 14.51 -3.41
C HIS A 79 -12.02 13.09 -3.80
N ARG A 80 -11.48 12.94 -5.01
CA ARG A 80 -10.99 11.65 -5.51
C ARG A 80 -9.48 11.72 -5.59
N SER A 81 -8.78 10.78 -4.96
CA SER A 81 -7.34 10.60 -5.15
C SER A 81 -6.99 9.12 -5.12
N THR A 82 -5.86 8.78 -5.71
CA THR A 82 -5.31 7.43 -5.68
C THR A 82 -3.91 7.50 -5.12
N CYS A 83 -3.62 6.70 -4.10
CA CYS A 83 -2.27 6.50 -3.62
C CYS A 83 -1.78 5.12 -4.03
N THR A 84 -0.56 5.05 -4.53
CA THR A 84 0.10 3.79 -4.89
C THR A 84 1.40 3.68 -4.14
N TRP A 85 1.66 2.50 -3.56
CA TRP A 85 2.90 2.14 -2.91
C TRP A 85 3.64 1.11 -3.76
N ALA A 86 4.96 1.18 -3.77
CA ALA A 86 5.84 0.16 -4.30
C ALA A 86 7.00 -0.04 -3.32
N GLY A 87 7.38 -1.29 -3.07
CA GLY A 87 8.34 -1.58 -2.03
C GLY A 87 8.74 -3.04 -1.96
N GLN A 88 9.33 -3.39 -0.82
CA GLN A 88 9.90 -4.71 -0.58
C GLN A 88 9.59 -5.19 0.83
N TYR A 89 9.25 -6.47 0.95
CA TYR A 89 9.24 -7.21 2.19
C TYR A 89 10.67 -7.48 2.65
N LEU A 90 10.99 -6.97 3.83
CA LEU A 90 12.27 -7.12 4.48
C LEU A 90 12.09 -8.07 5.67
N PRO A 91 12.52 -9.34 5.52
CA PRO A 91 12.55 -10.29 6.62
C PRO A 91 13.40 -9.75 7.78
N ASP A 92 13.04 -10.11 9.03
CA ASP A 92 13.89 -9.85 10.19
C ASP A 92 15.33 -10.30 9.93
N GLN A 93 16.27 -9.36 10.00
CA GLN A 93 17.69 -9.62 9.86
C GLN A 93 18.32 -9.75 11.23
N ARG A 94 18.24 -10.97 11.81
CA ARG A 94 19.00 -11.28 13.02
C ARG A 94 20.50 -11.31 12.67
N PRO A 95 21.40 -10.85 13.57
CA PRO A 95 22.84 -10.86 13.32
C PRO A 95 23.43 -12.23 12.96
N ASN A 96 22.74 -13.32 13.31
CA ASN A 96 23.13 -14.71 13.03
C ASN A 96 22.61 -15.26 11.69
N GLY A 97 21.97 -14.43 10.85
CA GLY A 97 21.44 -14.86 9.55
C GLY A 97 20.16 -15.71 9.62
N THR A 98 19.59 -15.91 10.81
CA THR A 98 18.28 -16.59 10.95
C THR A 98 17.13 -15.60 10.72
N PHE A 99 16.03 -16.11 10.16
CA PHE A 99 14.85 -15.33 9.85
C PHE A 99 13.61 -15.96 10.51
N ASP A 100 12.80 -15.13 11.15
CA ASP A 100 11.47 -15.49 11.63
C ASP A 100 10.43 -14.59 10.95
N PRO A 101 9.54 -15.13 10.09
CA PRO A 101 8.52 -14.36 9.37
C PRO A 101 7.46 -13.73 10.28
N ASN A 102 7.42 -14.14 11.54
CA ASN A 102 6.54 -13.60 12.56
C ASN A 102 7.27 -12.68 13.52
N ASP A 103 8.55 -12.33 13.30
CA ASP A 103 9.23 -11.38 14.16
C ASP A 103 8.69 -9.97 13.94
N SER A 104 8.47 -9.22 15.03
CA SER A 104 8.07 -7.81 15.03
C SER A 104 8.98 -6.88 14.20
N ARG A 105 10.21 -7.30 13.90
CA ARG A 105 11.17 -6.57 13.05
C ARG A 105 10.97 -6.80 11.55
N THR A 106 10.14 -7.77 11.17
CA THR A 106 9.71 -7.95 9.78
C THR A 106 8.94 -6.72 9.33
N SER A 107 9.32 -6.16 8.17
CA SER A 107 8.70 -4.95 7.67
C SER A 107 8.49 -4.97 6.16
N ILE A 108 7.51 -4.20 5.69
CA ILE A 108 7.38 -3.83 4.28
C ILE A 108 7.78 -2.36 4.18
N ARG A 109 8.82 -2.05 3.41
CA ARG A 109 9.27 -0.67 3.18
C ARG A 109 8.87 -0.23 1.78
N THR A 110 8.19 0.90 1.70
CA THR A 110 7.59 1.39 0.45
C THR A 110 7.93 2.85 0.20
N LEU A 111 7.95 3.20 -1.08
CA LEU A 111 7.74 4.56 -1.56
C LEU A 111 6.32 4.67 -2.09
N TRP A 112 5.71 5.84 -1.95
CA TRP A 112 4.36 6.08 -2.43
C TRP A 112 4.23 7.34 -3.26
N HIS A 113 3.21 7.34 -4.11
CA HIS A 113 2.75 8.51 -4.87
C HIS A 113 1.24 8.66 -4.64
N LEU A 114 0.82 9.83 -4.18
CA LEU A 114 -0.57 10.23 -4.05
C LEU A 114 -0.90 11.20 -5.17
N VAL A 115 -1.86 10.84 -6.01
CA VAL A 115 -2.27 11.62 -7.18
C VAL A 115 -3.75 11.97 -7.05
N PRO A 116 -4.14 13.25 -7.09
CA PRO A 116 -5.55 13.63 -7.14
C PRO A 116 -6.15 13.26 -8.51
N ASN A 117 -7.41 12.86 -8.51
CA ASN A 117 -8.20 12.67 -9.72
C ASN A 117 -8.73 14.04 -10.17
N LEU A 118 -8.41 14.41 -11.42
CA LEU A 118 -8.82 15.68 -11.98
C LEU A 118 -10.18 15.53 -12.66
N THR A 119 -11.21 16.15 -12.08
CA THR A 119 -12.57 16.17 -12.63
C THR A 119 -12.77 17.28 -13.68
N ASP A 120 -11.90 18.30 -13.71
CA ASP A 120 -11.92 19.41 -14.67
C ASP A 120 -10.71 19.37 -15.63
N PRO A 121 -10.93 19.05 -16.92
CA PRO A 121 -9.87 19.02 -17.94
C PRO A 121 -9.18 20.37 -18.18
N SER A 122 -9.85 21.50 -17.89
CA SER A 122 -9.29 22.85 -18.13
C SER A 122 -8.12 23.17 -17.20
N ARG A 123 -8.03 22.46 -16.07
CA ARG A 123 -6.94 22.57 -15.10
C ARG A 123 -5.82 21.54 -15.35
N ALA A 124 -5.89 20.70 -16.38
CA ALA A 124 -4.89 19.64 -16.60
C ALA A 124 -3.44 20.16 -16.75
N ALA A 125 -3.24 21.36 -17.29
CA ALA A 125 -1.91 21.95 -17.54
C ALA A 125 -1.17 22.42 -16.28
N GLU A 126 -1.88 22.73 -15.19
CA GLU A 126 -1.29 23.19 -13.92
C GLU A 126 -1.03 22.02 -12.93
N TYR A 127 -1.58 20.83 -13.17
CA TYR A 127 -1.84 19.83 -12.09
C TYR A 127 -1.19 18.44 -12.32
N GLY A 128 -0.57 18.17 -13.48
CA GLY A 128 -0.16 16.80 -13.86
C GLY A 128 0.95 16.16 -13.02
N TRP A 129 1.95 16.92 -12.58
CA TRP A 129 3.05 16.44 -11.71
C TRP A 129 3.25 17.30 -10.47
N LEU A 130 2.87 18.58 -10.52
CA LEU A 130 3.05 19.55 -9.44
C LEU A 130 2.25 19.21 -8.17
N LEU A 131 1.18 18.43 -8.30
CA LEU A 131 0.34 18.00 -7.19
C LEU A 131 0.56 16.55 -6.75
N ALA A 132 1.42 15.81 -7.44
CA ALA A 132 1.75 14.46 -7.01
C ALA A 132 2.58 14.57 -5.73
N HIS A 133 2.02 14.12 -4.61
CA HIS A 133 2.77 13.98 -3.37
C HIS A 133 3.48 12.64 -3.38
N SER A 134 4.66 12.59 -2.77
CA SER A 134 5.39 11.35 -2.58
C SER A 134 6.00 11.28 -1.19
N GLY A 135 6.36 10.06 -0.81
CA GLY A 135 7.00 9.80 0.46
C GLY A 135 7.34 8.32 0.60
N GLY A 136 7.61 7.90 1.83
CA GLY A 136 7.81 6.50 2.16
C GLY A 136 7.10 6.12 3.44
N ASN A 137 6.84 4.82 3.60
CA ASN A 137 6.31 4.25 4.83
C ASN A 137 7.05 2.94 5.15
N ALA A 138 7.14 2.65 6.45
CA ALA A 138 7.60 1.35 6.93
C ALA A 138 6.44 0.67 7.67
N PHE A 139 5.92 -0.39 7.09
CA PHE A 139 4.85 -1.17 7.66
C PHE A 139 5.41 -2.36 8.46
N THR A 140 4.98 -2.53 9.70
CA THR A 140 5.30 -3.70 10.54
C THR A 140 4.07 -4.57 10.73
N LYS A 141 4.24 -5.88 10.78
CA LYS A 141 3.12 -6.81 10.93
C LYS A 141 2.56 -6.74 12.35
N ARG A 142 1.23 -6.64 12.49
CA ARG A 142 0.55 -6.71 13.78
C ARG A 142 0.26 -8.18 14.10
N HIS A 143 0.64 -8.58 15.32
CA HIS A 143 0.34 -9.90 15.87
C HIS A 143 -1.13 -10.06 16.23
#